data_AF-A0A2E9LEX1-F1
#
_entry.id   AF-A0A2E9LEX1-F1
#
_cell.length_a   1.000
_cell.length_b   1.000
_cell.length_c   1.000
_cell.angle_alpha   90.00
_cell.angle_beta   90.00
_cell.angle_gamma   90.00
#
_symmetry.space_group_name_H-M   'P 1'
#
loop_
_entity.id
_entity.type
_entity.pdbx_description
1 polymer ?
#
loop_
_entity_poly.entity_id
_entity_poly.type
_entity_poly.pdbx_seq_one_letter_code
_entity_poly.pdbx_strand_id
1 'polypeptide(L)'
;MFLSSSSKALNSDLDLADAIKGSGSASGIPNAEALIAFTEAVHRRDSNLVQARAKLIDEVGVGGMVDAATTISIFRSLNIAADSSGIRLDDEWTDIAARLAKQTQADHFRTAINSMPIDGN
;
A
#
# COMPACT_ATOMS: atom_id res chain seq x y z
N MET A 1 -6.26 -7.88 -3.99
CA MET A 1 -6.74 -9.23 -4.36
C MET A 1 -5.63 -10.28 -4.37
N PHE A 2 -4.39 -9.97 -4.80
CA PHE A 2 -3.31 -10.98 -4.84
C PHE A 2 -2.77 -11.41 -3.48
N LEU A 3 -2.84 -10.56 -2.45
CA LEU A 3 -2.25 -10.86 -1.15
C LEU A 3 -2.95 -12.01 -0.40
N SER A 4 -4.28 -12.12 -0.47
CA SER A 4 -5.04 -13.21 0.14
C SER A 4 -4.88 -14.55 -0.59
N SER A 5 -4.68 -14.52 -1.92
CA SER A 5 -4.33 -15.71 -2.69
C SER A 5 -2.90 -16.16 -2.40
N SER A 6 -1.96 -15.23 -2.29
CA SER A 6 -0.56 -15.51 -1.90
C SER A 6 -0.46 -16.04 -0.47
N SER A 7 -1.17 -15.46 0.49
CA SER A 7 -1.14 -15.92 1.89
C SER A 7 -1.69 -17.35 2.04
N LYS A 8 -2.76 -17.68 1.30
CA LYS A 8 -3.29 -19.05 1.22
C LYS A 8 -2.29 -20.03 0.60
N ALA A 9 -1.60 -19.64 -0.46
CA ALA A 9 -0.57 -20.47 -1.10
C ALA A 9 0.64 -20.72 -0.19
N LEU A 10 0.99 -19.74 0.64
CA LEU A 10 2.08 -19.82 1.63
C LEU A 10 1.65 -20.42 2.97
N ASN A 11 0.37 -20.74 3.14
CA ASN A 11 -0.24 -21.15 4.41
C ASN A 11 0.15 -20.22 5.58
N SER A 12 0.15 -18.91 5.32
CA SER A 12 0.51 -17.86 6.28
C SER A 12 -0.73 -17.07 6.67
N ASP A 13 -0.94 -16.89 7.98
CA ASP A 13 -1.94 -15.94 8.48
C ASP A 13 -1.27 -14.57 8.62
N LEU A 14 -1.81 -13.56 7.92
CA LEU A 14 -1.21 -12.22 7.84
C LEU A 14 -2.13 -11.22 8.52
N ASP A 15 -1.60 -10.46 9.48
CA ASP A 15 -2.32 -9.34 10.07
C ASP A 15 -2.19 -8.10 9.16
N LEU A 16 -3.11 -8.02 8.19
CA LEU A 16 -3.18 -6.88 7.29
C LEU A 16 -3.61 -5.59 8.00
N ALA A 17 -4.33 -5.69 9.13
CA ALA A 17 -4.74 -4.52 9.87
C ALA A 17 -3.53 -3.82 10.48
N ASP A 18 -2.57 -4.58 11.02
CA ASP A 18 -1.32 -4.03 11.54
C ASP A 18 -0.43 -3.44 10.42
N ALA A 19 -0.41 -4.05 9.23
CA ALA A 19 0.32 -3.47 8.09
C ALA A 19 -0.27 -2.14 7.60
N ILE A 20 -1.59 -1.94 7.74
CA ILE A 20 -2.30 -0.74 7.23
C ILE A 20 -2.36 0.37 8.29
N LYS A 21 -2.60 -0.01 9.56
CA LYS A 21 -2.89 0.94 10.66
C LYS A 21 -1.78 0.99 11.72
N GLY A 22 -0.93 -0.03 11.77
CA GLY A 22 0.15 -0.17 12.74
C GLY A 22 1.52 0.07 12.10
N SER A 23 2.56 -0.53 12.69
CA SER A 23 3.91 -0.50 12.13
C SER A 23 4.18 -1.60 11.10
N GLY A 24 3.30 -2.60 11.03
CA GLY A 24 3.47 -3.84 10.26
C GLY A 24 4.26 -4.92 11.00
N SER A 25 4.72 -4.68 12.23
CA SER A 25 5.49 -5.64 13.03
C SER A 25 4.75 -6.97 13.30
N ALA A 26 3.43 -6.92 13.43
CA ALA A 26 2.58 -8.08 13.64
C ALA A 26 2.02 -8.66 12.32
N SER A 27 2.36 -8.07 11.16
CA SER A 27 1.80 -8.47 9.86
C SER A 27 2.17 -9.89 9.42
N GLY A 28 3.18 -10.51 10.03
CA GLY A 28 3.73 -11.80 9.60
C GLY A 28 4.69 -11.70 8.41
N ILE A 29 4.96 -10.49 7.91
CA ILE A 29 5.92 -10.25 6.84
C ILE A 29 7.31 -9.91 7.43
N PRO A 30 8.39 -10.60 7.01
CA PRO A 30 9.74 -10.26 7.44
C PRO A 30 10.10 -8.81 7.08
N ASN A 31 10.72 -8.10 8.03
CA ASN A 31 11.19 -6.71 7.86
C ASN A 31 10.07 -5.72 7.43
N ALA A 32 8.81 -6.02 7.76
CA ALA A 32 7.65 -5.22 7.38
C ALA A 32 7.78 -3.75 7.77
N GLU A 33 8.26 -3.46 8.97
CA GLU A 33 8.45 -2.08 9.43
C GLU A 33 9.38 -1.28 8.52
N ALA A 34 10.53 -1.84 8.13
CA ALA A 34 11.48 -1.17 7.25
C ALA A 34 10.92 -1.00 5.83
N LEU A 35 10.19 -2.00 5.32
CA LEU A 35 9.52 -1.94 4.03
C LEU A 35 8.44 -0.84 3.99
N ILE A 36 7.60 -0.76 5.03
CA ILE A 36 6.55 0.26 5.15
C ILE A 36 7.18 1.64 5.33
N ALA A 37 8.14 1.79 6.24
CA ALA A 37 8.81 3.07 6.48
C ALA A 37 9.50 3.61 5.22
N PHE A 38 10.17 2.75 4.44
CA PHE A 38 10.76 3.15 3.17
C PHE A 38 9.69 3.53 2.14
N THR A 39 8.61 2.76 2.04
CA THR A 39 7.49 3.03 1.13
C THR A 39 6.86 4.40 1.41
N GLU A 40 6.55 4.68 2.67
CA GLU A 40 5.97 5.96 3.09
C GLU A 40 6.91 7.12 2.81
N ALA A 41 8.20 6.97 3.16
CA ALA A 41 9.19 8.01 2.93
C ALA A 41 9.36 8.34 1.44
N VAL A 42 9.33 7.33 0.56
CA VAL A 42 9.35 7.52 -0.90
C VAL A 42 8.09 8.23 -1.38
N HIS A 43 6.91 7.80 -0.93
CA HIS A 43 5.64 8.31 -1.43
C HIS A 43 5.38 9.77 -1.00
N ARG A 44 5.64 10.08 0.27
CA ARG A 44 5.44 11.42 0.87
C ARG A 44 6.58 12.37 0.59
N ARG A 45 7.71 11.86 0.07
CA ARG A 45 8.97 12.60 -0.11
C ARG A 45 9.48 13.16 1.21
N ASP A 46 9.36 12.35 2.26
CA ASP A 46 9.73 12.75 3.61
C ASP A 46 11.25 12.97 3.71
N SER A 47 11.64 13.85 4.63
CA SER A 47 13.05 14.14 4.89
C SER A 47 13.82 12.94 5.46
N ASN A 48 13.12 11.90 5.92
CA ASN A 48 13.71 10.69 6.48
C ASN A 48 14.05 9.61 5.43
N LEU A 49 13.86 9.88 4.13
CA LEU A 49 14.09 8.91 3.05
C LEU A 49 15.49 8.30 3.06
N VAL A 50 16.52 9.09 3.37
CA VAL A 50 17.90 8.60 3.42
C VAL A 50 18.07 7.56 4.53
N GLN A 51 17.50 7.83 5.70
CA GLN A 51 17.55 6.94 6.85
C GLN A 51 16.72 5.67 6.61
N ALA A 52 15.52 5.80 6.06
CA ALA A 52 14.66 4.65 5.74
C ALA A 52 15.29 3.74 4.68
N ARG A 53 15.95 4.33 3.67
CA ARG A 53 16.72 3.58 2.66
C ARG A 53 17.88 2.83 3.29
N ALA A 54 18.67 3.48 4.14
CA ALA A 54 19.80 2.85 4.81
C ALA A 54 19.34 1.67 5.67
N LYS A 55 18.30 1.88 6.49
CA LYS A 55 17.70 0.81 7.32
C LYS A 55 17.24 -0.39 6.47
N LEU A 56 16.57 -0.14 5.35
CA LEU A 56 16.11 -1.22 4.47
C LEU A 56 17.28 -1.98 3.83
N ILE A 57 18.36 -1.29 3.45
CA ILE A 57 19.58 -1.93 2.94
C ILE A 57 20.21 -2.81 4.03
N ASP A 58 20.25 -2.34 5.27
CA ASP A 58 20.84 -3.09 6.38
C ASP A 58 20.03 -4.36 6.72
N GLU A 59 18.70 -4.29 6.66
CA GLU A 59 17.81 -5.41 7.04
C GLU A 59 17.54 -6.40 5.90
N VAL A 60 17.45 -5.92 4.65
CA VAL A 60 17.00 -6.72 3.50
C VAL A 60 18.08 -6.84 2.43
N GLY A 61 19.06 -5.95 2.43
CA GLY A 61 20.12 -5.89 1.43
C GLY A 61 19.80 -4.95 0.27
N VAL A 62 20.84 -4.59 -0.49
CA VAL A 62 20.74 -3.66 -1.62
C VAL A 62 19.77 -4.16 -2.69
N GLY A 63 19.80 -5.46 -3.03
CA GLY A 63 18.90 -6.05 -4.01
C GLY A 63 17.44 -5.90 -3.62
N GLY A 64 17.08 -6.30 -2.39
CA GLY A 64 15.71 -6.16 -1.89
C GLY A 64 15.25 -4.71 -1.77
N MET A 65 16.15 -3.76 -1.44
CA MET A 65 15.83 -2.33 -1.49
C MET A 65 15.49 -1.86 -2.91
N VAL A 66 16.24 -2.32 -3.93
CA VAL A 66 15.95 -2.01 -5.34
C VAL A 66 14.62 -2.60 -5.78
N ASP A 67 14.32 -3.84 -5.41
CA ASP A 67 13.04 -4.49 -5.71
C ASP A 67 11.85 -3.76 -5.07
N ALA A 68 12.02 -3.34 -3.80
CA ALA A 68 11.03 -2.53 -3.10
C ALA A 68 10.82 -1.18 -3.82
N ALA A 69 11.90 -0.46 -4.16
CA ALA A 69 11.81 0.81 -4.88
C ALA A 69 11.12 0.67 -6.25
N THR A 70 11.40 -0.41 -6.96
CA THR A 70 10.77 -0.73 -8.25
C THR A 70 9.28 -0.96 -8.08
N THR A 71 8.89 -1.77 -7.09
CA THR A 71 7.49 -2.06 -6.77
C THR A 71 6.73 -0.77 -6.42
N ILE A 72 7.29 0.06 -5.53
CA ILE A 72 6.71 1.36 -5.14
C ILE A 72 6.50 2.25 -6.37
N SER A 73 7.49 2.31 -7.26
CA SER A 73 7.43 3.16 -8.46
C SER A 73 6.36 2.71 -9.45
N ILE A 74 6.19 1.39 -9.64
CA ILE A 74 5.14 0.83 -10.50
C ILE A 74 3.77 1.21 -9.96
N PHE A 75 3.48 0.92 -8.68
CA PHE A 75 2.17 1.22 -8.10
C PHE A 75 1.87 2.72 -8.05
N ARG A 76 2.87 3.56 -7.79
CA ARG A 76 2.69 5.02 -7.87
C ARG A 76 2.31 5.47 -9.28
N SER A 77 2.95 4.89 -10.30
CA SER A 77 2.66 5.23 -11.70
C SER A 77 1.26 4.78 -12.11
N LEU A 78 0.84 3.59 -11.66
CA LEU A 78 -0.52 3.08 -11.88
C LEU A 78 -1.57 3.98 -11.21
N ASN A 79 -1.36 4.40 -9.97
CA ASN A 79 -2.28 5.32 -9.28
C ASN A 79 -2.40 6.65 -10.02
N ILE A 80 -1.28 7.24 -10.46
CA ILE A 80 -1.30 8.49 -11.23
C ILE A 80 -2.09 8.31 -12.53
N ALA A 81 -1.87 7.21 -13.26
CA ALA A 81 -2.59 6.92 -14.50
C ALA A 81 -4.09 6.72 -14.27
N ALA A 82 -4.47 5.98 -13.23
CA ALA A 82 -5.87 5.76 -12.84
C ALA A 82 -6.56 7.09 -12.49
N ASP A 83 -5.95 7.89 -11.60
CA ASP A 83 -6.47 9.18 -11.17
C ASP A 83 -6.57 10.19 -12.33
N SER A 84 -5.59 10.20 -13.23
CA SER A 84 -5.54 11.15 -14.35
C SER A 84 -6.52 10.78 -15.48
N SER A 85 -6.80 9.49 -15.66
CA SER A 85 -7.72 9.02 -16.69
C SER A 85 -9.17 8.98 -16.22
N GLY A 86 -9.42 9.02 -14.90
CA GLY A 86 -10.74 8.82 -14.33
C GLY A 86 -11.29 7.42 -14.63
N ILE A 87 -10.42 6.40 -14.63
CA ILE A 87 -10.81 5.02 -14.90
C ILE A 87 -11.96 4.63 -13.97
N ARG A 88 -13.08 4.19 -14.55
CA ARG A 88 -14.22 3.74 -13.75
C ARG A 88 -13.92 2.42 -13.09
N LEU A 89 -14.49 2.23 -11.92
CA LEU A 89 -14.69 0.92 -11.34
C LEU A 89 -15.88 0.26 -12.05
N ASP A 90 -15.79 -1.03 -12.32
CA ASP A 90 -16.97 -1.80 -12.75
C ASP A 90 -17.99 -1.81 -11.61
N ASP A 91 -19.28 -1.79 -11.95
CA ASP A 91 -20.37 -1.65 -10.98
C ASP A 91 -20.27 -2.69 -9.85
N GLU A 92 -19.89 -3.93 -10.18
CA GLU A 92 -19.72 -5.04 -9.23
C GLU A 92 -18.63 -4.80 -8.15
N TRP A 93 -17.66 -3.93 -8.43
CA TRP A 93 -16.54 -3.64 -7.52
C TRP A 93 -16.74 -2.38 -6.67
N THR A 94 -17.78 -1.59 -6.95
CA THR A 94 -17.99 -0.27 -6.33
C THR A 94 -18.08 -0.37 -4.80
N ASP A 95 -18.94 -1.25 -4.28
CA ASP A 95 -19.13 -1.42 -2.83
C ASP A 95 -17.87 -1.94 -2.11
N ILE A 96 -17.13 -2.82 -2.78
CA ILE A 96 -15.89 -3.39 -2.24
C ILE A 96 -14.82 -2.30 -2.18
N ALA A 97 -14.67 -1.52 -3.25
CA ALA A 97 -13.71 -0.42 -3.32
C ALA A 97 -14.03 0.66 -2.27
N ALA A 98 -15.30 1.03 -2.13
CA ALA A 98 -15.79 1.94 -1.09
C ALA A 98 -15.44 1.47 0.33
N ARG A 99 -15.67 0.18 0.61
CA ARG A 99 -15.35 -0.43 1.90
C ARG A 99 -13.85 -0.46 2.16
N LEU A 100 -13.06 -0.83 1.16
CA LEU A 100 -11.60 -0.84 1.26
C LEU A 100 -11.07 0.57 1.52
N ALA A 101 -11.59 1.59 0.83
CA ALA A 101 -11.19 2.97 1.05
C ALA A 101 -11.41 3.40 2.51
N LYS A 102 -12.58 3.11 3.09
CA LYS A 102 -12.86 3.34 4.52
C LYS A 102 -11.93 2.54 5.44
N GLN A 103 -11.67 1.27 5.13
CA GLN A 103 -10.82 0.41 5.96
C GLN A 103 -9.36 0.87 6.00
N THR A 104 -8.86 1.40 4.88
CA THR A 104 -7.49 1.92 4.74
C THR A 104 -7.37 3.41 5.00
N GLN A 105 -8.48 4.09 5.32
CA GLN A 105 -8.59 5.55 5.42
C GLN A 105 -8.22 6.31 4.14
N ALA A 106 -8.24 5.63 2.99
CA ALA A 106 -7.96 6.27 1.71
C ALA A 106 -9.02 7.32 1.32
N ASP A 107 -10.22 7.22 1.90
CA ASP A 107 -11.31 8.18 1.77
C ASP A 107 -11.03 9.53 2.45
N HIS A 108 -10.01 9.62 3.33
CA HIS A 108 -9.58 10.88 3.95
C HIS A 108 -8.61 11.69 3.08
N PHE A 109 -8.04 11.10 2.02
CA PHE A 109 -7.13 11.83 1.14
C PHE A 109 -7.91 12.76 0.21
N ARG A 110 -7.27 13.88 -0.15
CA ARG A 110 -7.86 14.86 -1.08
C ARG A 110 -8.27 14.23 -2.43
N THR A 111 -7.60 13.18 -2.87
CA THR A 111 -7.91 12.47 -4.12
C THR A 111 -9.22 11.69 -4.06
N ALA A 112 -9.78 11.43 -2.87
CA ALA A 112 -11.07 10.76 -2.72
C ALA A 112 -12.23 11.53 -3.38
N ILE A 113 -12.06 12.83 -3.65
CA ILE A 113 -13.03 13.62 -4.44
C ILE A 113 -13.21 13.11 -5.88
N ASN A 114 -12.22 12.37 -6.40
CA ASN A 114 -12.25 11.78 -7.73
C ASN A 114 -12.86 10.37 -7.72
N SER A 115 -13.14 9.82 -6.53
CA SER A 115 -13.80 8.53 -6.35
C SER A 115 -15.31 8.71 -6.27
N MET A 116 -16.08 7.71 -6.71
CA MET A 116 -17.54 7.77 -6.58
C MET A 116 -17.94 7.85 -5.10
N PRO A 117 -18.91 8.71 -4.74
CA PRO A 117 -19.48 8.74 -3.39
C PRO A 117 -20.06 7.36 -3.05
N ILE A 118 -19.90 6.95 -1.80
CA ILE A 118 -20.61 5.80 -1.27
C ILE A 118 -22.03 6.29 -0.99
N ASP A 119 -23.00 5.91 -1.82
CA ASP A 119 -24.40 6.19 -1.51
C ASP A 119 -24.73 5.51 -0.17
N GLY A 120 -25.12 6.34 0.80
CA GLY A 120 -25.29 5.93 2.18
C GLY A 120 -26.46 4.98 2.37
N ASN A 121 -26.22 3.91 3.11
CA ASN A 121 -27.20 3.23 3.95
C ASN A 121 -26.60 3.03 5.33
#